data_AF-A0A562E0L0-F1
#
_entry.id   AF-A0A562E0L0-F1
#
_cell.length_a   1.000
_cell.length_b   1.000
_cell.length_c   1.000
_cell.angle_alpha   90.00
_cell.angle_beta   90.00
_cell.angle_gamma   90.00
#
_symmetry.space_group_name_H-M   'P 1'
#
loop_
_entity.id
_entity.type
_entity.pdbx_description
1 polymer ?
#
loop_
_entity_poly.entity_id
_entity_poly.type
_entity_poly.pdbx_seq_one_letter_code
_entity_poly.pdbx_strand_id
1 'polypeptide(L)'
;MQATEQERALIEDGTCFVGIDNDRTMARIGWMNLVLHHIHNPRLMQGDSLSKREGKPELAPLLASESYRYVLANPPFTGTVDTADLERDSLLFPRAGTKGKKKEEVLTNKSELLFVWLMLDLLQVGGRCAVIVPEGVLFGNTDAHVKLRRELLTEHWVEAVISLPGGVFQPYTGVKTSILVFRKETPRAGKTGFEKNDPRTEHVWFYEVTADGFSLDAKRTPRPGQDNDLWDALVQFRRWLQEGRAATEGEATYHQPRYWRERWRQASLRDASGQLTPAGFAFADDPEAAPAFDGKTWAIHELFPELLREGEETIDPQEAEARVRECVAPRLGELASRHFAHADPKTAATEWNRAARELQCCFEDEGPALALWKQLTVAARDQVPDEPQGEPVVDLVDALRPLAREVAKVDGYDLWLRSPAIDQTRPAGARKCWAVPLRAWAPDPEWRSADGALQGSHDATGRVRPEYVAEKLPNLYDGDTLNAALLDPDCIEARDWNLSAGQYKPFDFAAMDSEVSVTALIDELRQLERGILDGLDRLQAMVEGRA
;
A
#
# COMPACT_ATOMS: atom_id res chain seq x y z
N MET A 1 -14.95 -2.13 9.74
CA MET A 1 -16.16 -2.97 9.88
C MET A 1 -15.73 -4.41 9.66
N GLN A 2 -16.01 -5.31 10.59
CA GLN A 2 -15.84 -6.74 10.34
C GLN A 2 -17.06 -7.24 9.57
N ALA A 3 -16.86 -8.16 8.62
CA ALA A 3 -17.95 -8.79 7.89
C ALA A 3 -18.87 -9.54 8.85
N THR A 4 -20.18 -9.42 8.63
CA THR A 4 -21.20 -10.25 9.28
C THR A 4 -20.98 -11.73 8.97
N GLU A 5 -21.57 -12.62 9.77
CA GLU A 5 -21.47 -14.07 9.55
C GLU A 5 -21.98 -14.48 8.15
N GLN A 6 -23.06 -13.86 7.69
CA GLN A 6 -23.60 -14.09 6.36
C GLN A 6 -22.65 -13.61 5.26
N GLU A 7 -22.03 -12.43 5.42
CA GLU A 7 -21.03 -11.93 4.47
C GLU A 7 -19.77 -12.82 4.46
N ARG A 8 -19.33 -13.32 5.62
CA ARG A 8 -18.23 -14.28 5.71
C ARG A 8 -18.55 -15.57 4.97
N ALA A 9 -19.74 -16.14 5.18
CA ALA A 9 -20.17 -17.34 4.47
C ALA A 9 -20.19 -17.15 2.94
N LEU A 10 -20.59 -15.96 2.46
CA LEU A 10 -20.54 -15.62 1.03
C LEU A 10 -19.10 -15.47 0.50
N ILE A 11 -18.21 -14.88 1.30
CA ILE A 11 -16.78 -14.75 0.96
C ILE A 11 -16.10 -16.14 0.92
N GLU A 12 -16.38 -16.98 1.91
CA GLU A 12 -15.87 -18.35 2.01
C GLU A 12 -16.44 -19.27 0.92
N ASP A 13 -17.70 -19.10 0.51
CA ASP A 13 -18.21 -19.79 -0.68
C ASP A 13 -17.41 -19.39 -1.94
N GLY A 14 -17.08 -18.11 -2.08
CA GLY A 14 -16.12 -17.64 -3.08
C GLY A 14 -16.68 -17.39 -4.48
N THR A 15 -17.98 -17.63 -4.70
CA THR A 15 -18.63 -17.38 -6.00
C THR A 15 -18.63 -15.91 -6.42
N CYS A 16 -18.40 -14.99 -5.49
CA CYS A 16 -18.22 -13.56 -5.75
C CYS A 16 -16.84 -13.19 -6.32
N PHE A 17 -15.86 -14.10 -6.30
CA PHE A 17 -14.52 -13.87 -6.83
C PHE A 17 -14.35 -14.50 -8.21
N VAL A 18 -14.05 -13.66 -9.19
CA VAL A 18 -13.65 -14.06 -10.54
C VAL A 18 -12.26 -13.52 -10.83
N GLY A 19 -11.39 -14.36 -11.40
CA GLY A 19 -10.06 -13.97 -11.81
C GLY A 19 -9.63 -14.67 -13.09
N ILE A 20 -8.76 -14.01 -13.84
CA ILE A 20 -8.18 -14.54 -15.08
C ILE A 20 -6.70 -14.22 -15.07
N ASP A 21 -5.86 -15.22 -15.32
CA ASP A 21 -4.41 -15.06 -15.47
C ASP A 21 -3.93 -15.78 -16.73
N ASN A 22 -3.03 -15.18 -17.50
CA ASN A 22 -2.56 -15.81 -18.73
C ASN A 22 -1.56 -16.94 -18.45
N ASP A 23 -0.83 -16.86 -17.34
CA ASP A 23 0.14 -17.85 -16.93
C ASP A 23 -0.53 -18.98 -16.15
N ARG A 24 -0.37 -20.21 -16.65
CA ARG A 24 -0.98 -21.40 -16.05
C ARG A 24 -0.48 -21.67 -14.63
N THR A 25 0.77 -21.36 -14.34
CA THR A 25 1.37 -21.55 -13.02
C THR A 25 0.79 -20.53 -12.04
N MET A 26 0.69 -19.26 -12.44
CA MET A 26 0.10 -18.20 -11.62
C MET A 26 -1.38 -18.44 -11.36
N ALA A 27 -2.16 -18.86 -12.35
CA ALA A 27 -3.56 -19.25 -12.15
C ALA A 27 -3.71 -20.37 -11.11
N ARG A 28 -2.82 -21.39 -11.12
CA ARG A 28 -2.83 -22.48 -10.14
C ARG A 28 -2.43 -22.01 -8.75
N ILE A 29 -1.39 -21.18 -8.63
CA ILE A 29 -0.94 -20.61 -7.35
C ILE A 29 -2.05 -19.74 -6.76
N GLY A 30 -2.70 -18.90 -7.58
CA GLY A 30 -3.84 -18.09 -7.14
C GLY A 30 -5.00 -18.96 -6.65
N TRP A 31 -5.27 -20.08 -7.32
CA TRP A 31 -6.37 -20.99 -6.92
C TRP A 31 -6.06 -21.64 -5.57
N MET A 32 -4.84 -22.16 -5.41
CA MET A 32 -4.36 -22.71 -4.15
C MET A 32 -4.37 -21.67 -3.03
N ASN A 33 -3.96 -20.43 -3.31
CA ASN A 33 -3.97 -19.35 -2.34
C ASN A 33 -5.39 -19.07 -1.83
N LEU A 34 -6.39 -19.00 -2.73
CA LEU A 34 -7.79 -18.79 -2.34
C LEU A 34 -8.30 -19.95 -1.46
N VAL A 35 -8.03 -21.20 -1.83
CA VAL A 35 -8.44 -22.37 -1.03
C VAL A 35 -7.78 -22.41 0.35
N LEU A 36 -6.49 -22.06 0.45
CA LEU A 36 -5.77 -21.97 1.73
C LEU A 36 -6.32 -20.84 2.62
N HIS A 37 -6.97 -19.84 2.04
CA HIS A 37 -7.71 -18.80 2.75
C HIS A 37 -9.20 -19.13 2.92
N HIS A 38 -9.57 -20.42 2.85
CA HIS A 38 -10.93 -20.93 3.05
C HIS A 38 -11.96 -20.45 2.02
N ILE A 39 -11.53 -20.05 0.83
CA ILE A 39 -12.43 -19.75 -0.28
C ILE A 39 -12.64 -21.04 -1.08
N HIS A 40 -13.84 -21.61 -1.00
CA HIS A 40 -14.15 -22.97 -1.43
C HIS A 40 -14.39 -23.10 -2.94
N ASN A 41 -15.10 -22.15 -3.55
CA ASN A 41 -15.48 -22.20 -4.97
C ASN A 41 -14.95 -20.99 -5.78
N PRO A 42 -13.62 -20.71 -5.76
CA PRO A 42 -13.08 -19.56 -6.50
C PRO A 42 -13.18 -19.77 -8.02
N ARG A 43 -13.69 -18.77 -8.75
CA ARG A 43 -13.71 -18.77 -10.22
C ARG A 43 -12.44 -18.13 -10.79
N LEU A 44 -11.30 -18.77 -10.57
CA LEU A 44 -10.03 -18.37 -11.16
C LEU A 44 -9.68 -19.26 -12.35
N MET A 45 -9.44 -18.66 -13.51
CA MET A 45 -9.22 -19.40 -14.75
C MET A 45 -7.94 -18.95 -15.46
N GLN A 46 -7.30 -19.89 -16.16
CA GLN A 46 -6.21 -19.55 -17.07
C GLN A 46 -6.78 -19.01 -18.39
N GLY A 47 -6.31 -17.84 -18.85
CA GLY A 47 -6.75 -17.25 -20.10
C GLY A 47 -6.11 -15.88 -20.37
N ASP A 48 -6.12 -15.47 -21.64
CA ASP A 48 -5.69 -14.12 -22.02
C ASP A 48 -6.92 -13.20 -22.11
N SER A 49 -7.02 -12.28 -21.15
CA SER A 49 -8.14 -11.34 -21.00
C SER A 49 -8.29 -10.33 -22.14
N LEU A 50 -7.23 -10.07 -22.92
CA LEU A 50 -7.25 -9.17 -24.06
C LEU A 50 -7.54 -9.91 -25.38
N SER A 51 -7.33 -11.22 -25.42
CA SER A 51 -7.48 -12.02 -26.64
C SER A 51 -8.94 -12.19 -27.10
N LYS A 52 -9.12 -12.62 -28.36
CA LYS A 52 -10.42 -13.02 -28.92
C LYS A 52 -11.14 -14.02 -28.03
N ARG A 53 -12.43 -13.80 -27.83
CA ARG A 53 -13.33 -14.66 -27.04
C ARG A 53 -13.96 -15.78 -27.87
N GLU A 54 -14.00 -15.65 -29.20
CA GLU A 54 -14.54 -16.68 -30.11
C GLU A 54 -13.82 -18.03 -29.91
N GLY A 55 -14.60 -19.11 -29.81
CA GLY A 55 -14.07 -20.45 -29.55
C GLY A 55 -13.63 -20.74 -28.12
N LYS A 56 -13.82 -19.79 -27.17
CA LYS A 56 -13.44 -19.94 -25.74
C LYS A 56 -14.68 -19.89 -24.84
N PRO A 57 -15.49 -20.97 -24.76
CA PRO A 57 -16.78 -20.98 -24.08
C PRO A 57 -16.69 -20.77 -22.55
N GLU A 58 -15.54 -21.07 -21.94
CA GLU A 58 -15.30 -20.85 -20.51
C GLU A 58 -14.81 -19.42 -20.22
N LEU A 59 -14.02 -18.81 -21.12
CA LEU A 59 -13.48 -17.45 -20.97
C LEU A 59 -14.52 -16.37 -21.28
N ALA A 60 -15.29 -16.56 -22.36
CA ALA A 60 -16.19 -15.55 -22.87
C ALA A 60 -17.23 -15.06 -21.83
N PRO A 61 -17.86 -15.92 -21.01
CA PRO A 61 -18.78 -15.48 -19.96
C PRO A 61 -18.11 -14.64 -18.87
N LEU A 62 -16.85 -14.94 -18.53
CA LEU A 62 -16.12 -14.18 -17.50
C LEU A 62 -15.69 -12.80 -18.00
N LEU A 63 -15.55 -12.62 -19.31
CA LEU A 63 -15.23 -11.34 -19.94
C LEU A 63 -16.45 -10.61 -20.51
N ALA A 64 -17.66 -11.06 -20.18
CA ALA A 64 -18.87 -10.39 -20.62
C ALA A 64 -18.91 -8.95 -20.08
N SER A 65 -19.20 -8.00 -20.97
CA SER A 65 -19.29 -6.59 -20.63
C SER A 65 -20.34 -6.36 -19.54
N GLU A 66 -20.11 -5.38 -18.66
CA GLU A 66 -21.07 -4.95 -17.64
C GLU A 66 -21.48 -6.07 -16.66
N SER A 67 -20.54 -6.93 -16.29
CA SER A 67 -20.79 -8.08 -15.42
C SER A 67 -20.44 -7.84 -13.95
N TYR A 68 -19.58 -6.86 -13.65
CA TYR A 68 -18.99 -6.73 -12.31
C TYR A 68 -19.25 -5.38 -11.66
N ARG A 69 -19.51 -5.41 -10.35
CA ARG A 69 -19.63 -4.19 -9.52
C ARG A 69 -18.27 -3.62 -9.13
N TYR A 70 -17.28 -4.49 -8.94
CA TYR A 70 -15.93 -4.12 -8.54
C TYR A 70 -14.91 -4.82 -9.42
N VAL A 71 -13.89 -4.08 -9.85
CA VAL A 71 -12.73 -4.63 -10.56
C VAL A 71 -11.46 -4.15 -9.86
N LEU A 72 -10.65 -5.09 -9.37
CA LEU A 72 -9.37 -4.80 -8.73
C LEU A 72 -8.27 -5.47 -9.55
N ALA A 73 -7.25 -4.72 -9.94
CA ALA A 73 -6.21 -5.28 -10.80
C ALA A 73 -4.83 -4.63 -10.59
N ASN A 74 -3.80 -5.45 -10.77
CA ASN A 74 -2.43 -5.02 -10.97
C ASN A 74 -1.94 -5.58 -12.33
N PRO A 75 -2.39 -5.00 -13.46
CA PRO A 75 -2.03 -5.49 -14.79
C PRO A 75 -0.52 -5.33 -15.06
N PRO A 76 0.02 -6.01 -16.07
CA PRO A 76 1.40 -5.81 -16.51
C PRO A 76 1.67 -4.33 -16.85
N PHE A 77 2.79 -3.79 -16.37
CA PHE A 77 3.10 -2.35 -16.51
C PHE A 77 3.68 -1.95 -17.87
N THR A 78 4.23 -2.89 -18.64
CA THR A 78 4.78 -2.59 -19.96
C THR A 78 4.55 -3.77 -20.89
N GLY A 79 4.52 -3.48 -22.20
CA GLY A 79 4.41 -4.49 -23.23
C GLY A 79 3.39 -4.15 -24.30
N THR A 80 3.58 -4.75 -25.46
CA THR A 80 2.68 -4.66 -26.61
C THR A 80 2.01 -6.00 -26.84
N VAL A 81 0.74 -5.99 -27.21
CA VAL A 81 0.00 -7.19 -27.62
C VAL A 81 0.02 -7.35 -29.14
N ASP A 82 -0.10 -8.59 -29.61
CA ASP A 82 -0.37 -8.83 -31.03
C ASP A 82 -1.82 -8.42 -31.35
N THR A 83 -1.97 -7.38 -32.16
CA THR A 83 -3.28 -6.88 -32.60
C THR A 83 -4.09 -7.91 -33.38
N ALA A 84 -3.43 -8.93 -33.96
CA ALA A 84 -4.11 -10.02 -34.65
C ALA A 84 -4.88 -10.91 -33.68
N ASP A 85 -4.42 -11.04 -32.43
CA ASP A 85 -5.02 -11.90 -31.40
C ASP A 85 -5.94 -11.17 -30.42
N LEU A 86 -5.89 -9.84 -30.43
CA LEU A 86 -6.75 -8.95 -29.66
C LEU A 86 -8.25 -9.14 -30.01
N GLU A 87 -9.12 -8.96 -29.02
CA GLU A 87 -10.57 -8.95 -29.23
C GLU A 87 -10.98 -7.92 -30.30
N ARG A 88 -11.88 -8.32 -31.20
CA ARG A 88 -12.29 -7.54 -32.38
C ARG A 88 -13.43 -6.56 -32.08
N ASP A 89 -13.94 -6.56 -30.87
CA ASP A 89 -15.01 -5.66 -30.48
C ASP A 89 -14.53 -4.18 -30.46
N SER A 90 -15.04 -3.38 -31.40
CA SER A 90 -14.69 -1.96 -31.54
C SER A 90 -15.28 -1.04 -30.47
N LEU A 91 -16.26 -1.50 -29.68
CA LEU A 91 -16.77 -0.75 -28.53
C LEU A 91 -15.91 -0.96 -27.28
N LEU A 92 -15.18 -2.09 -27.24
CA LEU A 92 -14.18 -2.37 -26.21
C LEU A 92 -12.86 -1.65 -26.51
N PHE A 93 -12.29 -1.87 -27.70
CA PHE A 93 -11.00 -1.27 -28.09
C PHE A 93 -11.20 -0.22 -29.18
N PRO A 94 -10.88 1.06 -28.91
CA PRO A 94 -11.02 2.12 -29.88
C PRO A 94 -10.20 1.88 -31.15
N ARG A 95 -10.74 2.32 -32.28
CA ARG A 95 -10.12 2.20 -33.61
C ARG A 95 -9.32 3.46 -33.97
N ALA A 96 -8.31 3.30 -34.82
CA ALA A 96 -7.42 4.37 -35.28
C ALA A 96 -8.10 5.42 -36.18
N GLY A 97 -9.30 5.12 -36.68
CA GLY A 97 -10.11 6.06 -37.44
C GLY A 97 -11.52 5.53 -37.70
N THR A 98 -12.34 6.35 -38.36
CA THR A 98 -13.76 6.03 -38.64
C THR A 98 -14.01 5.55 -40.07
N LYS A 99 -13.03 5.65 -40.96
CA LYS A 99 -13.13 5.33 -42.40
C LYS A 99 -11.92 4.55 -42.91
N GLY A 100 -12.13 3.77 -43.97
CA GLY A 100 -11.08 3.02 -44.66
C GLY A 100 -10.38 1.97 -43.79
N LYS A 101 -9.11 1.68 -44.09
CA LYS A 101 -8.30 0.69 -43.35
C LYS A 101 -8.14 1.02 -41.85
N LYS A 102 -8.15 2.31 -41.50
CA LYS A 102 -8.03 2.79 -40.11
C LYS A 102 -9.23 2.41 -39.23
N LYS A 103 -10.38 2.05 -39.81
CA LYS A 103 -11.56 1.57 -39.06
C LYS A 103 -11.34 0.19 -38.46
N GLU A 104 -10.52 -0.63 -39.10
CA GLU A 104 -10.22 -2.00 -38.65
C GLU A 104 -9.00 -2.04 -37.72
N GLU A 105 -8.11 -1.06 -37.84
CA GLU A 105 -6.91 -0.92 -37.00
C GLU A 105 -7.26 -0.44 -35.58
N VAL A 106 -6.73 -1.13 -34.56
CA VAL A 106 -6.86 -0.67 -33.17
C VAL A 106 -5.99 0.55 -32.92
N LEU A 107 -6.46 1.47 -32.07
CA LEU A 107 -5.79 2.72 -31.76
C LEU A 107 -4.44 2.50 -31.05
N THR A 108 -4.29 1.38 -30.33
CA THR A 108 -3.04 1.05 -29.64
C THR A 108 -2.90 -0.46 -29.46
N ASN A 109 -1.65 -0.90 -29.38
CA ASN A 109 -1.26 -2.23 -28.93
C ASN A 109 -0.63 -2.21 -27.53
N LYS A 110 -0.60 -1.06 -26.83
CA LYS A 110 -0.04 -0.95 -25.49
C LYS A 110 -0.96 -1.60 -24.47
N SER A 111 -0.48 -2.66 -23.84
CA SER A 111 -1.24 -3.44 -22.84
C SER A 111 -1.76 -2.57 -21.69
N GLU A 112 -0.95 -1.64 -21.18
CA GLU A 112 -1.30 -0.72 -20.08
C GLU A 112 -2.60 0.06 -20.32
N LEU A 113 -2.89 0.45 -21.57
CA LEU A 113 -4.13 1.16 -21.94
C LEU A 113 -5.28 0.19 -22.21
N LEU A 114 -4.99 -0.91 -22.88
CA LEU A 114 -5.99 -1.93 -23.24
C LEU A 114 -6.62 -2.56 -21.99
N PHE A 115 -5.83 -2.79 -20.94
CA PHE A 115 -6.35 -3.31 -19.68
C PHE A 115 -7.32 -2.32 -19.00
N VAL A 116 -7.06 -1.01 -19.04
CA VAL A 116 -7.98 -0.03 -18.44
C VAL A 116 -9.31 0.00 -19.21
N TRP A 117 -9.28 -0.02 -20.55
CA TRP A 117 -10.50 -0.15 -21.35
C TRP A 117 -11.25 -1.45 -21.09
N LEU A 118 -10.55 -2.57 -20.92
CA LEU A 118 -11.16 -3.84 -20.54
C LEU A 118 -11.86 -3.73 -19.18
N MET A 119 -11.19 -3.22 -18.15
CA MET A 119 -11.78 -3.09 -16.82
C MET A 119 -13.02 -2.19 -16.85
N LEU A 120 -12.95 -1.09 -17.61
CA LEU A 120 -14.09 -0.19 -17.80
C LEU A 120 -15.26 -0.88 -18.52
N ASP A 121 -14.98 -1.76 -19.48
CA ASP A 121 -16.02 -2.54 -20.15
C ASP A 121 -16.68 -3.57 -19.23
N LEU A 122 -15.87 -4.25 -18.41
CA LEU A 122 -16.32 -5.27 -17.46
C LEU A 122 -17.20 -4.69 -16.35
N LEU A 123 -17.04 -3.41 -16.01
CA LEU A 123 -17.85 -2.75 -14.99
C LEU A 123 -19.30 -2.56 -15.42
N GLN A 124 -20.21 -2.83 -14.50
CA GLN A 124 -21.59 -2.34 -14.53
C GLN A 124 -21.62 -0.82 -14.36
N VAL A 125 -22.69 -0.17 -14.81
CA VAL A 125 -22.95 1.23 -14.45
C VAL A 125 -23.05 1.36 -12.92
N GLY A 126 -22.36 2.35 -12.35
CA GLY A 126 -22.15 2.53 -10.92
C GLY A 126 -21.05 1.65 -10.30
N GLY A 127 -20.50 0.70 -11.07
CA GLY A 127 -19.39 -0.15 -10.65
C GLY A 127 -18.06 0.62 -10.56
N ARG A 128 -17.19 0.22 -9.64
CA ARG A 128 -15.90 0.89 -9.35
C ARG A 128 -14.70 0.00 -9.67
N CYS A 129 -13.65 0.61 -10.22
CA CYS A 129 -12.36 -0.03 -10.40
C CYS A 129 -11.29 0.67 -9.58
N ALA A 130 -10.39 -0.11 -8.98
CA ALA A 130 -9.10 0.36 -8.51
C ALA A 130 -8.01 -0.45 -9.21
N VAL A 131 -7.18 0.23 -10.00
CA VAL A 131 -6.15 -0.39 -10.84
C VAL A 131 -4.81 0.28 -10.61
N ILE A 132 -3.76 -0.54 -10.51
CA ILE A 132 -2.39 -0.05 -10.50
C ILE A 132 -1.94 0.15 -11.95
N VAL A 133 -1.56 1.39 -12.28
CA VAL A 133 -1.09 1.76 -13.62
C VAL A 133 0.30 2.37 -13.56
N PRO A 134 1.16 2.17 -14.57
CA PRO A 134 2.35 3.00 -14.72
C PRO A 134 1.94 4.46 -14.93
N GLU A 135 2.70 5.42 -14.39
CA GLU A 135 2.31 6.84 -14.48
C GLU A 135 2.21 7.34 -15.93
N GLY A 136 2.85 6.67 -16.90
CA GLY A 136 2.71 6.95 -18.32
C GLY A 136 1.26 6.94 -18.82
N VAL A 137 0.37 6.14 -18.22
CA VAL A 137 -1.08 6.18 -18.51
C VAL A 137 -1.68 7.55 -18.18
N LEU A 138 -1.20 8.18 -17.10
CA LEU A 138 -1.72 9.43 -16.54
C LEU A 138 -1.24 10.69 -17.28
N PHE A 139 -0.11 10.63 -18.00
CA PHE A 139 0.43 11.82 -18.69
C PHE A 139 0.92 11.58 -20.11
N GLY A 140 0.85 10.35 -20.63
CA GLY A 140 1.31 10.04 -21.99
C GLY A 140 0.58 10.86 -23.05
N ASN A 141 1.28 11.22 -24.12
CA ASN A 141 0.81 12.18 -25.14
C ASN A 141 0.40 11.55 -26.47
N THR A 142 0.38 10.21 -26.58
CA THR A 142 -0.17 9.60 -27.81
C THR A 142 -1.69 9.71 -27.81
N ASP A 143 -2.30 9.70 -28.99
CA ASP A 143 -3.77 9.77 -29.17
C ASP A 143 -4.51 8.76 -28.29
N ALA A 144 -3.97 7.56 -28.11
CA ALA A 144 -4.54 6.52 -27.25
C ALA A 144 -4.58 6.91 -25.76
N HIS A 145 -3.50 7.52 -25.24
CA HIS A 145 -3.43 7.93 -23.85
C HIS A 145 -4.38 9.11 -23.58
N VAL A 146 -4.35 10.12 -24.44
CA VAL A 146 -5.23 11.29 -24.32
C VAL A 146 -6.69 10.87 -24.45
N LYS A 147 -7.02 9.97 -25.40
CA LYS A 147 -8.37 9.44 -25.55
C LYS A 147 -8.85 8.66 -24.32
N LEU A 148 -8.01 7.80 -23.75
CA LEU A 148 -8.36 7.05 -22.55
C LEU A 148 -8.66 7.98 -21.37
N ARG A 149 -7.76 8.94 -21.07
CA ARG A 149 -7.97 9.89 -19.96
C ARG A 149 -9.20 10.75 -20.18
N ARG A 150 -9.41 11.23 -21.41
CA ARG A 150 -10.60 11.97 -21.79
C ARG A 150 -11.87 11.14 -21.56
N GLU A 151 -11.93 9.90 -22.06
CA GLU A 151 -13.06 8.98 -21.83
C GLU A 151 -13.32 8.76 -20.34
N LEU A 152 -12.28 8.50 -19.55
CA LEU A 152 -12.41 8.32 -18.10
C LEU A 152 -13.00 9.55 -17.40
N LEU A 153 -12.65 10.75 -17.84
CA LEU A 153 -13.03 12.01 -17.19
C LEU A 153 -14.38 12.55 -17.67
N THR A 154 -14.72 12.34 -18.95
CA THR A 154 -15.94 12.88 -19.56
C THR A 154 -17.11 11.90 -19.52
N GLU A 155 -16.87 10.60 -19.74
CA GLU A 155 -17.90 9.56 -19.74
C GLU A 155 -18.09 8.87 -18.39
N HIS A 156 -17.10 9.01 -17.50
CA HIS A 156 -17.03 8.30 -16.24
C HIS A 156 -16.56 9.23 -15.12
N TRP A 157 -16.47 8.71 -13.91
CA TRP A 157 -15.97 9.44 -12.75
C TRP A 157 -14.61 8.92 -12.33
N VAL A 158 -13.58 9.76 -12.43
CA VAL A 158 -12.28 9.47 -11.80
C VAL A 158 -12.33 9.97 -10.36
N GLU A 159 -12.42 9.05 -9.40
CA GLU A 159 -12.58 9.38 -7.98
C GLU A 159 -11.23 9.75 -7.33
N ALA A 160 -10.13 9.09 -7.73
CA ALA A 160 -8.82 9.33 -7.16
C ALA A 160 -7.64 8.90 -8.05
N VAL A 161 -6.51 9.57 -7.84
CA VAL A 161 -5.18 9.15 -8.29
C VAL A 161 -4.22 9.17 -7.09
N ILE A 162 -3.74 7.99 -6.70
CA ILE A 162 -2.81 7.82 -5.58
C ILE A 162 -1.43 7.50 -6.16
N SER A 163 -0.53 8.48 -6.18
CA SER A 163 0.84 8.30 -6.68
C SER A 163 1.66 7.49 -5.68
N LEU A 164 2.28 6.42 -6.17
CA LEU A 164 3.17 5.57 -5.39
C LEU A 164 4.63 5.98 -5.63
N PRO A 165 5.51 5.84 -4.62
CA PRO A 165 6.91 6.18 -4.81
C PRO A 165 7.57 5.18 -5.78
N GLY A 166 8.61 5.63 -6.47
CA GLY A 166 9.46 4.71 -7.23
C GLY A 166 10.06 3.66 -6.30
N GLY A 167 10.04 2.39 -6.70
CA GLY A 167 10.60 1.30 -5.91
C GLY A 167 9.60 0.40 -5.17
N VAL A 168 8.31 0.75 -5.15
CA VAL A 168 7.25 -0.09 -4.51
C VAL A 168 7.22 -1.53 -5.06
N PHE A 169 7.52 -1.71 -6.34
CA PHE A 169 7.51 -3.00 -7.02
C PHE A 169 8.90 -3.60 -7.27
N GLN A 170 9.94 -3.11 -6.59
CA GLN A 170 11.24 -3.76 -6.62
C GLN A 170 11.17 -5.16 -5.96
N PRO A 171 12.06 -6.12 -6.30
CA PRO A 171 13.10 -6.05 -7.33
C PRO A 171 12.57 -6.22 -8.77
N TYR A 172 11.26 -6.44 -8.96
CA TYR A 172 10.70 -6.78 -10.26
C TYR A 172 10.74 -5.61 -11.23
N THR A 173 10.47 -4.39 -10.75
CA THR A 173 10.48 -3.18 -11.57
C THR A 173 10.67 -1.91 -10.74
N GLY A 174 11.44 -0.97 -11.29
CA GLY A 174 11.59 0.38 -10.75
C GLY A 174 10.59 1.40 -11.30
N VAL A 175 9.66 0.98 -12.16
CA VAL A 175 8.65 1.87 -12.77
C VAL A 175 7.80 2.52 -11.68
N LYS A 176 7.69 3.84 -11.74
CA LYS A 176 6.77 4.60 -10.88
C LYS A 176 5.33 4.35 -11.32
N THR A 177 4.48 4.07 -10.35
CA THR A 177 3.08 3.64 -10.58
C THR A 177 2.13 4.51 -9.78
N SER A 178 0.84 4.40 -10.08
CA SER A 178 -0.23 5.04 -9.32
C SER A 178 -1.42 4.09 -9.23
N ILE A 179 -2.20 4.22 -8.16
CA ILE A 179 -3.51 3.59 -8.07
C ILE A 179 -4.52 4.57 -8.65
N LEU A 180 -5.14 4.19 -9.76
CA LEU A 180 -6.23 4.91 -10.40
C LEU A 180 -7.56 4.33 -9.93
N VAL A 181 -8.42 5.16 -9.36
CA VAL A 181 -9.76 4.78 -8.90
C VAL A 181 -10.79 5.48 -9.74
N PHE A 182 -11.67 4.73 -10.39
CA PHE A 182 -12.74 5.28 -11.23
C PHE A 182 -14.03 4.49 -11.12
N ARG A 183 -15.14 5.12 -11.51
CA ARG A 183 -16.48 4.56 -11.50
C ARG A 183 -17.13 4.73 -12.87
N LYS A 184 -17.72 3.66 -13.39
CA LYS A 184 -18.42 3.71 -14.67
C LYS A 184 -19.77 4.39 -14.53
N GLU A 185 -20.06 5.36 -15.38
CA GLU A 185 -21.33 6.10 -15.41
C GLU A 185 -22.08 5.93 -16.73
N THR A 186 -21.39 6.04 -17.87
CA THR A 186 -22.01 5.78 -19.18
C THR A 186 -22.10 4.27 -19.47
N PRO A 187 -23.28 3.72 -19.81
CA PRO A 187 -23.43 2.32 -20.25
C PRO A 187 -22.74 2.11 -21.61
N ARG A 188 -22.32 0.87 -21.90
CA ARG A 188 -21.60 0.50 -23.13
C ARG A 188 -22.29 0.97 -24.41
N ALA A 189 -23.61 0.80 -24.50
CA ALA A 189 -24.41 1.21 -25.65
C ALA A 189 -24.61 2.73 -25.76
N GLY A 190 -24.39 3.47 -24.66
CA GLY A 190 -24.53 4.92 -24.58
C GLY A 190 -23.25 5.69 -24.87
N LYS A 191 -22.15 5.02 -25.22
CA LYS A 191 -20.91 5.70 -25.62
C LYS A 191 -21.15 6.48 -26.91
N THR A 192 -21.23 7.80 -26.83
CA THR A 192 -21.44 8.68 -28.00
C THR A 192 -20.13 9.13 -28.67
N GLY A 193 -18.98 8.73 -28.13
CA GLY A 193 -17.69 9.31 -28.49
C GLY A 193 -17.47 10.63 -27.75
N PHE A 194 -16.40 11.36 -28.05
CA PHE A 194 -16.18 12.66 -27.41
C PHE A 194 -17.17 13.68 -27.98
N GLU A 195 -18.32 13.80 -27.33
CA GLU A 195 -19.18 14.96 -27.46
C GLU A 195 -18.71 16.00 -26.44
N LYS A 196 -18.63 17.26 -26.85
CA LYS A 196 -18.11 18.42 -26.08
C LYS A 196 -19.04 18.79 -24.90
N ASN A 197 -19.49 17.79 -24.17
CA ASN A 197 -20.41 17.89 -23.05
C ASN A 197 -19.67 18.35 -21.79
N ASP A 198 -20.44 18.76 -20.79
CA ASP A 198 -19.92 18.92 -19.44
C ASP A 198 -19.32 17.60 -18.98
N PRO A 199 -18.05 17.59 -18.56
CA PRO A 199 -17.44 16.36 -18.16
C PRO A 199 -18.12 15.84 -16.90
N ARG A 200 -18.32 14.53 -16.83
CA ARG A 200 -18.96 13.92 -15.67
C ARG A 200 -18.13 14.08 -14.40
N THR A 201 -16.80 13.99 -14.49
CA THR A 201 -15.92 14.25 -13.34
C THR A 201 -15.84 15.74 -13.06
N GLU A 202 -16.17 16.19 -11.85
CA GLU A 202 -15.96 17.59 -11.46
C GLU A 202 -14.55 17.82 -10.91
N HIS A 203 -14.11 16.93 -10.02
CA HIS A 203 -12.84 16.99 -9.30
C HIS A 203 -12.19 15.63 -9.24
N VAL A 204 -10.85 15.61 -9.30
CA VAL A 204 -10.05 14.42 -9.02
C VAL A 204 -9.29 14.64 -7.72
N TRP A 205 -9.37 13.67 -6.81
CA TRP A 205 -8.59 13.66 -5.58
C TRP A 205 -7.23 13.02 -5.82
N PHE A 206 -6.18 13.71 -5.40
CA PHE A 206 -4.80 13.25 -5.50
C PHE A 206 -4.24 12.98 -4.12
N TYR A 207 -3.42 11.93 -4.02
CA TYR A 207 -2.65 11.64 -2.83
C TYR A 207 -1.24 11.17 -3.23
N GLU A 208 -0.22 11.67 -2.53
CA GLU A 208 1.17 11.23 -2.74
C GLU A 208 1.64 10.35 -1.58
N VAL A 209 1.89 9.08 -1.91
CA VAL A 209 2.56 8.13 -1.00
C VAL A 209 4.07 8.34 -1.15
N THR A 210 4.73 8.59 -0.02
CA THR A 210 6.20 8.68 0.10
C THR A 210 6.78 7.43 0.76
N ALA A 211 6.02 6.77 1.61
CA ALA A 211 6.40 5.54 2.30
C ALA A 211 5.23 4.55 2.36
N ASP A 212 5.50 3.28 2.07
CA ASP A 212 4.52 2.19 2.05
C ASP A 212 4.78 1.13 3.14
N GLY A 213 5.62 1.44 4.12
CA GLY A 213 6.03 0.53 5.18
C GLY A 213 7.17 -0.43 4.79
N PHE A 214 7.82 -0.25 3.63
CA PHE A 214 8.99 -1.05 3.20
C PHE A 214 10.15 -0.15 2.77
N SER A 215 11.37 -0.68 2.69
CA SER A 215 12.45 0.00 1.95
C SER A 215 12.06 0.09 0.46
N LEU A 216 12.51 1.14 -0.23
CA LEU A 216 12.25 1.33 -1.66
C LEU A 216 13.38 0.77 -2.55
N ASP A 217 14.30 0.01 -1.95
CA ASP A 217 15.39 -0.68 -2.62
C ASP A 217 14.98 -2.09 -3.09
N ALA A 218 15.88 -2.75 -3.83
CA ALA A 218 15.69 -4.10 -4.35
C ALA A 218 15.36 -5.14 -3.28
N LYS A 219 15.72 -4.92 -2.01
CA LYS A 219 15.48 -5.88 -0.93
C LYS A 219 14.06 -5.80 -0.40
N ARG A 220 13.38 -4.64 -0.52
CA ARG A 220 12.03 -4.39 0.02
C ARG A 220 11.91 -4.90 1.46
N THR A 221 12.84 -4.47 2.31
CA THR A 221 12.84 -4.89 3.71
C THR A 221 11.64 -4.25 4.42
N PRO A 222 10.77 -5.03 5.08
CA PRO A 222 9.69 -4.47 5.88
C PRO A 222 10.24 -3.49 6.91
N ARG A 223 9.54 -2.38 7.14
CA ARG A 223 9.84 -1.40 8.19
C ARG A 223 8.64 -1.24 9.12
N PRO A 224 8.30 -2.27 9.93
CA PRO A 224 7.19 -2.18 10.85
C PRO A 224 7.36 -1.02 11.83
N GLY A 225 6.27 -0.35 12.19
CA GLY A 225 6.30 0.81 13.09
C GLY A 225 6.85 2.10 12.48
N GLN A 226 7.33 2.08 11.23
CA GLN A 226 7.66 3.30 10.49
C GLN A 226 6.48 3.77 9.64
N ASP A 227 6.66 4.97 9.06
CA ASP A 227 5.69 5.64 8.22
C ASP A 227 5.16 4.73 7.09
N ASN A 228 3.84 4.62 7.03
CA ASN A 228 3.12 3.96 5.96
C ASN A 228 1.92 4.80 5.55
N ASP A 229 2.12 5.61 4.51
CA ASP A 229 1.15 6.60 4.04
C ASP A 229 -0.13 5.97 3.48
N LEU A 230 -0.16 4.66 3.22
CA LEU A 230 -1.37 3.98 2.74
C LEU A 230 -2.49 3.99 3.79
N TRP A 231 -2.14 4.01 5.08
CA TRP A 231 -3.13 4.14 6.15
C TRP A 231 -3.74 5.53 6.20
N ASP A 232 -2.91 6.57 6.05
CA ASP A 232 -3.38 7.94 5.97
C ASP A 232 -4.23 8.16 4.72
N ALA A 233 -3.75 7.71 3.55
CA ALA A 233 -4.49 7.75 2.30
C ALA A 233 -5.88 7.10 2.43
N LEU A 234 -5.99 5.97 3.13
CA LEU A 234 -7.27 5.31 3.37
C LEU A 234 -8.23 6.18 4.21
N VAL A 235 -7.74 6.81 5.28
CA VAL A 235 -8.54 7.69 6.13
C VAL A 235 -8.98 8.94 5.37
N GLN A 236 -8.03 9.60 4.70
CA GLN A 236 -8.30 10.84 3.95
C GLN A 236 -9.20 10.59 2.73
N PHE A 237 -9.04 9.46 2.04
CA PHE A 237 -9.92 9.12 0.91
C PHE A 237 -11.36 8.84 1.37
N ARG A 238 -11.55 8.21 2.53
CA ARG A 238 -12.90 8.05 3.11
C ARG A 238 -13.55 9.38 3.45
N ARG A 239 -12.79 10.33 4.00
CA ARG A 239 -13.26 11.69 4.24
C ARG A 239 -13.62 12.39 2.93
N TRP A 240 -12.77 12.29 1.91
CA TRP A 240 -13.07 12.81 0.56
C TRP A 240 -14.40 12.27 0.02
N LEU A 241 -14.66 10.97 0.13
CA LEU A 241 -15.91 10.37 -0.33
C LEU A 241 -17.16 10.85 0.44
N GLN A 242 -17.00 11.36 1.66
CA GLN A 242 -18.10 11.82 2.52
C GLN A 242 -18.32 13.33 2.45
N GLU A 243 -17.23 14.11 2.44
CA GLU A 243 -17.23 15.57 2.60
C GLU A 243 -16.87 16.31 1.29
N GLY A 244 -16.38 15.61 0.26
CA GLY A 244 -15.93 16.22 -0.99
C GLY A 244 -14.75 17.17 -0.77
N ARG A 245 -14.76 18.34 -1.45
CA ARG A 245 -13.65 19.32 -1.39
C ARG A 245 -13.30 19.79 0.01
N ALA A 246 -14.30 19.91 0.89
CA ALA A 246 -14.10 20.29 2.28
C ALA A 246 -13.16 19.32 3.03
N ALA A 247 -13.09 18.03 2.64
CA ALA A 247 -12.17 17.06 3.23
C ALA A 247 -10.69 17.44 3.08
N THR A 248 -10.40 18.23 2.04
CA THR A 248 -9.05 18.67 1.72
C THR A 248 -8.74 20.05 2.30
N GLU A 249 -9.72 20.72 2.90
CA GLU A 249 -9.60 22.06 3.50
C GLU A 249 -9.41 21.90 5.02
N GLY A 250 -8.23 22.25 5.55
CA GLY A 250 -7.94 22.15 6.98
C GLY A 250 -6.47 21.88 7.31
N GLU A 251 -6.16 21.77 8.61
CA GLU A 251 -4.81 21.39 9.07
C GLU A 251 -4.46 19.97 8.63
N ALA A 252 -3.28 19.80 8.04
CA ALA A 252 -2.82 18.52 7.56
C ALA A 252 -2.54 17.58 8.75
N THR A 253 -3.36 16.55 8.90
CA THR A 253 -3.20 15.51 9.93
C THR A 253 -2.78 14.21 9.26
N TYR A 254 -1.82 13.53 9.87
CA TYR A 254 -1.32 12.23 9.41
C TYR A 254 -1.77 11.11 10.33
N HIS A 255 -2.40 10.08 9.76
CA HIS A 255 -3.03 8.97 10.46
C HIS A 255 -2.25 7.65 10.33
N GLN A 256 -2.02 6.95 11.44
CA GLN A 256 -1.35 5.64 11.49
C GLN A 256 -2.01 4.68 12.49
N PRO A 257 -1.91 3.35 12.29
CA PRO A 257 -2.21 2.40 13.34
C PRO A 257 -1.08 2.37 14.37
N ARG A 258 -1.37 1.90 15.58
CA ARG A 258 -0.33 1.58 16.55
C ARG A 258 0.44 0.35 16.12
N TYR A 259 1.74 0.35 16.33
CA TYR A 259 2.60 -0.82 16.12
C TYR A 259 3.30 -1.17 17.42
N TRP A 260 3.44 -2.46 17.69
CA TRP A 260 4.20 -2.98 18.82
C TRP A 260 4.80 -4.33 18.48
N ARG A 261 5.81 -4.72 19.26
CA ARG A 261 6.40 -6.06 19.19
C ARG A 261 5.75 -6.94 20.23
N GLU A 262 5.58 -8.20 19.87
CA GLU A 262 5.05 -9.20 20.77
C GLU A 262 5.66 -10.56 20.43
N ARG A 263 5.94 -11.36 21.46
CA ARG A 263 6.38 -12.75 21.29
C ARG A 263 5.18 -13.67 21.28
N TRP A 264 5.10 -14.55 20.28
CA TRP A 264 4.03 -15.54 20.13
C TRP A 264 4.59 -16.95 20.13
N ARG A 265 3.82 -17.90 20.67
CA ARG A 265 4.19 -19.31 20.67
C ARG A 265 3.02 -20.19 20.31
N GLN A 266 3.26 -21.19 19.46
CA GLN A 266 2.34 -22.30 19.34
C GLN A 266 2.52 -23.23 20.55
N ALA A 267 1.48 -23.32 21.37
CA ALA A 267 1.57 -23.91 22.69
C ALA A 267 0.89 -25.29 22.69
N SER A 268 1.65 -26.34 22.37
CA SER A 268 1.21 -27.74 22.51
C SER A 268 2.25 -28.54 23.26
N LEU A 269 1.84 -29.41 24.19
CA LEU A 269 2.76 -30.33 24.86
C LEU A 269 3.30 -31.40 23.90
N ARG A 270 2.54 -31.75 22.86
CA ARG A 270 2.90 -32.77 21.88
C ARG A 270 2.66 -32.32 20.46
N ASP A 271 3.52 -32.75 19.55
CA ASP A 271 3.35 -32.52 18.11
C ASP A 271 2.32 -33.48 17.49
N ALA A 272 2.09 -33.34 16.18
CA ALA A 272 1.16 -34.21 15.43
C ALA A 272 1.59 -35.70 15.40
N SER A 273 2.84 -36.01 15.74
CA SER A 273 3.36 -37.38 15.84
C SER A 273 3.26 -37.96 17.26
N GLY A 274 2.83 -37.14 18.23
CA GLY A 274 2.72 -37.51 19.64
C GLY A 274 4.03 -37.35 20.42
N GLN A 275 5.10 -36.82 19.82
CA GLN A 275 6.35 -36.52 20.52
C GLN A 275 6.22 -35.22 21.33
N LEU A 276 6.99 -35.10 22.42
CA LEU A 276 7.01 -33.88 23.21
C LEU A 276 7.63 -32.75 22.37
N THR A 277 6.97 -31.59 22.38
CA THR A 277 7.55 -30.34 21.85
C THR A 277 8.56 -29.78 22.86
N PRO A 278 9.35 -28.75 22.50
CA PRO A 278 10.18 -28.04 23.48
C PRO A 278 9.39 -27.55 24.71
N ALA A 279 8.20 -27.00 24.50
CA ALA A 279 7.28 -26.63 25.57
C ALA A 279 6.81 -27.84 26.39
N GLY A 280 6.58 -28.99 25.75
CA GLY A 280 6.29 -30.25 26.42
C GLY A 280 7.44 -30.72 27.32
N PHE A 281 8.68 -30.68 26.84
CA PHE A 281 9.85 -31.03 27.65
C PHE A 281 10.07 -30.06 28.81
N ALA A 282 9.82 -28.77 28.59
CA ALA A 282 9.94 -27.77 29.63
C ALA A 282 8.80 -27.92 30.67
N PHE A 283 7.53 -28.01 30.28
CA PHE A 283 6.41 -27.76 31.19
C PHE A 283 5.45 -28.95 31.41
N ALA A 284 5.77 -30.17 30.97
CA ALA A 284 4.86 -31.32 31.14
C ALA A 284 4.47 -31.64 32.58
N ASP A 285 5.34 -31.35 33.56
CA ASP A 285 5.10 -31.64 34.98
C ASP A 285 4.65 -30.41 35.78
N ASP A 286 4.35 -29.30 35.11
CA ASP A 286 3.86 -28.09 35.75
C ASP A 286 2.32 -28.09 35.75
N PRO A 287 1.67 -28.32 36.91
CA PRO A 287 0.22 -28.42 36.99
C PRO A 287 -0.49 -27.07 36.73
N GLU A 288 0.20 -25.94 36.84
CA GLU A 288 -0.35 -24.61 36.54
C GLU A 288 -0.21 -24.27 35.05
N ALA A 289 0.92 -24.64 34.43
CA ALA A 289 1.17 -24.36 33.01
C ALA A 289 0.51 -25.39 32.06
N ALA A 290 0.42 -26.67 32.44
CA ALA A 290 -0.09 -27.74 31.59
C ALA A 290 -1.51 -27.49 31.01
N PRO A 291 -2.48 -26.91 31.75
CA PRO A 291 -3.80 -26.57 31.22
C PRO A 291 -3.81 -25.47 30.14
N ALA A 292 -2.79 -24.61 30.09
CA ALA A 292 -2.72 -23.48 29.15
C ALA A 292 -2.28 -23.92 27.73
N PHE A 293 -1.69 -25.11 27.59
CA PHE A 293 -1.24 -25.65 26.30
C PHE A 293 -2.39 -26.36 25.58
N ASP A 294 -3.26 -25.60 24.91
CA ASP A 294 -4.46 -26.11 24.22
C ASP A 294 -4.27 -26.34 22.69
N GLY A 295 -3.02 -26.35 22.22
CA GLY A 295 -2.69 -26.52 20.80
C GLY A 295 -2.98 -25.28 19.94
N LYS A 296 -3.37 -24.15 20.56
CA LYS A 296 -3.50 -22.86 19.88
C LYS A 296 -2.22 -22.03 19.96
N THR A 297 -2.22 -20.93 19.23
CA THR A 297 -1.16 -19.92 19.31
C THR A 297 -1.56 -18.88 20.34
N TRP A 298 -0.66 -18.60 21.27
CA TRP A 298 -0.85 -17.64 22.35
C TRP A 298 0.27 -16.61 22.34
N ALA A 299 -0.03 -15.42 22.83
CA ALA A 299 1.01 -14.47 23.15
C ALA A 299 1.79 -14.95 24.38
N ILE A 300 3.09 -14.67 24.42
CA ILE A 300 3.95 -15.14 25.51
C ILE A 300 3.53 -14.57 26.87
N HIS A 301 2.97 -13.36 26.87
CA HIS A 301 2.54 -12.66 28.06
C HIS A 301 1.22 -13.22 28.63
N GLU A 302 0.42 -13.88 27.81
CA GLU A 302 -0.78 -14.60 28.25
C GLU A 302 -0.40 -15.92 28.94
N LEU A 303 0.67 -16.57 28.46
CA LEU A 303 1.21 -17.80 29.04
C LEU A 303 2.04 -17.53 30.31
N PHE A 304 2.78 -16.42 30.32
CA PHE A 304 3.71 -16.07 31.40
C PHE A 304 3.52 -14.60 31.82
N PRO A 305 2.42 -14.26 32.51
CA PRO A 305 2.11 -12.88 32.92
C PRO A 305 3.17 -12.23 33.82
N GLU A 306 3.93 -13.03 34.56
CA GLU A 306 5.05 -12.58 35.40
C GLU A 306 6.18 -11.92 34.60
N LEU A 307 6.21 -12.11 33.28
CA LEU A 307 7.15 -11.43 32.40
C LEU A 307 6.70 -9.99 32.07
N LEU A 308 5.46 -9.57 32.37
CA LEU A 308 4.96 -8.19 32.21
C LEU A 308 5.25 -7.32 33.44
N ARG A 309 5.37 -6.00 33.28
CA ARG A 309 5.26 -5.09 34.44
C ARG A 309 3.79 -4.89 34.79
N GLU A 310 3.56 -4.47 36.03
CA GLU A 310 2.24 -4.08 36.50
C GLU A 310 1.63 -2.99 35.58
N GLY A 311 0.52 -3.32 34.93
CA GLY A 311 -0.21 -2.42 34.02
C GLY A 311 0.23 -2.47 32.54
N GLU A 312 1.17 -3.34 32.15
CA GLU A 312 1.52 -3.58 30.75
C GLU A 312 0.65 -4.67 30.13
N GLU A 313 0.29 -4.51 28.85
CA GLU A 313 -0.47 -5.49 28.07
C GLU A 313 0.41 -6.28 27.07
N THR A 314 1.66 -5.85 26.87
CA THR A 314 2.59 -6.47 25.91
C THR A 314 4.01 -6.47 26.48
N ILE A 315 4.88 -7.32 25.93
CA ILE A 315 6.26 -7.48 26.39
C ILE A 315 7.27 -7.24 25.27
N ASP A 316 8.24 -6.37 25.52
CA ASP A 316 9.37 -6.24 24.61
C ASP A 316 10.26 -7.49 24.65
N PRO A 317 10.60 -8.08 23.49
CA PRO A 317 11.42 -9.28 23.42
C PRO A 317 12.76 -9.23 24.14
N GLN A 318 13.47 -8.10 24.08
CA GLN A 318 14.78 -7.94 24.72
C GLN A 318 14.62 -7.76 26.23
N GLU A 319 13.55 -7.09 26.63
CA GLU A 319 13.24 -6.94 28.05
C GLU A 319 12.84 -8.28 28.69
N ALA A 320 12.06 -9.11 27.99
CA ALA A 320 11.76 -10.48 28.43
C ALA A 320 13.04 -11.29 28.69
N GLU A 321 13.97 -11.25 27.74
CA GLU A 321 15.28 -11.90 27.86
C GLU A 321 16.10 -11.37 29.04
N ALA A 322 16.08 -10.06 29.27
CA ALA A 322 16.78 -9.42 30.38
C ALA A 322 16.21 -9.87 31.73
N ARG A 323 14.88 -9.87 31.90
CA ARG A 323 14.22 -10.28 33.15
C ARG A 323 14.49 -11.77 33.47
N VAL A 324 14.40 -12.63 32.46
CA VAL A 324 14.74 -14.06 32.62
C VAL A 324 16.22 -14.23 32.97
N ARG A 325 17.11 -13.49 32.31
CA ARG A 325 18.56 -13.49 32.63
C ARG A 325 18.82 -13.06 34.07
N GLU A 326 18.21 -11.98 34.54
CA GLU A 326 18.35 -11.46 35.90
C GLU A 326 17.84 -12.45 36.95
N CYS A 327 16.77 -13.20 36.65
CA CYS A 327 16.24 -14.25 37.51
C CYS A 327 17.16 -15.49 37.56
N VAL A 328 17.64 -15.94 36.40
CA VAL A 328 18.29 -17.25 36.24
C VAL A 328 19.79 -17.21 36.51
N ALA A 329 20.50 -16.15 36.10
CA ALA A 329 21.95 -16.04 36.24
C ALA A 329 22.49 -16.24 37.67
N PRO A 330 21.96 -15.58 38.72
CA PRO A 330 22.47 -15.77 40.08
C PRO A 330 22.25 -17.20 40.60
N ARG A 331 21.10 -17.80 40.26
CA ARG A 331 20.74 -19.17 40.65
C ARG A 331 21.61 -20.21 39.96
N LEU A 332 21.95 -19.99 38.69
CA LEU A 332 22.92 -20.81 37.98
C LEU A 332 24.32 -20.68 38.59
N GLY A 333 24.75 -19.48 38.97
CA GLY A 333 26.03 -19.26 39.63
C GLY A 333 26.13 -19.99 40.97
N GLU A 334 25.09 -19.92 41.80
CA GLU A 334 25.01 -20.66 43.06
C GLU A 334 25.04 -22.18 42.83
N LEU A 335 24.27 -22.68 41.86
CA LEU A 335 24.25 -24.10 41.51
C LEU A 335 25.60 -24.58 40.96
N ALA A 336 26.27 -23.76 40.16
CA ALA A 336 27.63 -24.04 39.69
C ALA A 336 28.61 -24.10 40.87
N SER A 337 28.61 -23.11 41.77
CA SER A 337 29.45 -23.14 42.99
C SER A 337 29.24 -24.43 43.78
N ARG A 338 27.99 -24.83 43.99
CA ARG A 338 27.65 -26.07 44.72
C ARG A 338 28.14 -27.34 44.01
N HIS A 339 27.96 -27.44 42.69
CA HIS A 339 28.42 -28.58 41.90
C HIS A 339 29.94 -28.70 41.94
N PHE A 340 30.65 -27.61 41.66
CA PHE A 340 32.12 -27.59 41.60
C PHE A 340 32.79 -27.73 42.97
N ALA A 341 32.09 -27.46 44.08
CA ALA A 341 32.58 -27.72 45.44
C ALA A 341 32.71 -29.21 45.78
N HIS A 342 31.90 -30.09 45.16
CA HIS A 342 31.81 -31.50 45.54
C HIS A 342 32.13 -32.48 44.40
N ALA A 343 32.16 -32.01 43.15
CA ALA A 343 32.49 -32.85 41.98
C ALA A 343 34.00 -33.07 41.83
N ASP A 344 34.39 -34.16 41.15
CA ASP A 344 35.80 -34.40 40.80
C ASP A 344 36.29 -33.27 39.87
N PRO A 345 37.35 -32.52 40.23
CA PRO A 345 37.87 -31.44 39.41
C PRO A 345 38.20 -31.83 37.96
N LYS A 346 38.50 -33.11 37.70
CA LYS A 346 38.80 -33.62 36.36
C LYS A 346 37.55 -33.80 35.48
N THR A 347 36.37 -34.01 36.07
CA THR A 347 35.13 -34.31 35.33
C THR A 347 34.04 -33.27 35.51
N ALA A 348 34.13 -32.42 36.54
CA ALA A 348 33.10 -31.45 36.93
C ALA A 348 32.59 -30.59 35.76
N ALA A 349 33.52 -30.04 34.95
CA ALA A 349 33.17 -29.22 33.79
C ALA A 349 32.51 -30.05 32.67
N THR A 350 32.94 -31.28 32.46
CA THR A 350 32.34 -32.20 31.47
C THR A 350 30.93 -32.60 31.90
N GLU A 351 30.72 -32.90 33.18
CA GLU A 351 29.42 -33.23 33.76
C GLU A 351 28.45 -32.06 33.66
N TRP A 352 28.90 -30.84 33.99
CA TRP A 352 28.12 -29.61 33.83
C TRP A 352 27.68 -29.39 32.38
N ASN A 353 28.65 -29.42 31.45
CA ASN A 353 28.35 -29.20 30.03
C ASN A 353 27.43 -30.30 29.46
N ARG A 354 27.56 -31.55 29.93
CA ARG A 354 26.67 -32.65 29.55
C ARG A 354 25.25 -32.41 30.06
N ALA A 355 25.07 -32.11 31.34
CA ALA A 355 23.76 -31.85 31.93
C ALA A 355 23.07 -30.64 31.28
N ALA A 356 23.80 -29.54 31.06
CA ALA A 356 23.29 -28.39 30.33
C ALA A 356 22.91 -28.72 28.88
N ARG A 357 23.62 -29.64 28.23
CA ARG A 357 23.31 -30.08 26.86
C ARG A 357 22.08 -30.99 26.81
N GLU A 358 21.90 -31.87 27.79
CA GLU A 358 20.72 -32.74 27.87
C GLU A 358 19.42 -31.94 27.94
N LEU A 359 19.44 -30.79 28.62
CA LEU A 359 18.28 -29.90 28.73
C LEU A 359 18.02 -29.04 27.48
N GLN A 360 18.87 -29.13 26.43
CA GLN A 360 18.63 -28.37 25.20
C GLN A 360 17.35 -28.79 24.47
N CYS A 361 16.83 -29.99 24.73
CA CYS A 361 15.52 -30.44 24.21
C CYS A 361 14.33 -29.61 24.73
N CYS A 362 14.52 -28.76 25.74
CA CYS A 362 13.49 -27.87 26.27
C CYS A 362 13.31 -26.60 25.41
N PHE A 363 14.18 -26.36 24.43
CA PHE A 363 14.20 -25.14 23.64
C PHE A 363 13.93 -25.40 22.16
N GLU A 364 13.39 -24.39 21.47
CA GLU A 364 13.27 -24.42 20.02
C GLU A 364 14.65 -24.41 19.35
N ASP A 365 14.78 -25.13 18.23
CA ASP A 365 16.00 -25.11 17.43
C ASP A 365 16.23 -23.69 16.87
N GLU A 366 17.45 -23.17 17.07
CA GLU A 366 17.83 -21.79 16.73
C GLU A 366 17.05 -20.68 17.47
N GLY A 367 16.30 -21.04 18.52
CA GLY A 367 15.52 -20.10 19.34
C GLY A 367 16.38 -19.22 20.27
N PRO A 368 15.84 -18.06 20.71
CA PRO A 368 16.53 -17.16 21.62
C PRO A 368 16.79 -17.79 23.00
N ALA A 369 15.91 -18.68 23.50
CA ALA A 369 16.13 -19.35 24.78
C ALA A 369 17.34 -20.29 24.74
N LEU A 370 17.53 -21.03 23.66
CA LEU A 370 18.69 -21.92 23.51
C LEU A 370 20.02 -21.15 23.51
N ALA A 371 20.05 -20.00 22.82
CA ALA A 371 21.21 -19.12 22.81
C ALA A 371 21.49 -18.55 24.21
N LEU A 372 20.45 -18.06 24.89
CA LEU A 372 20.54 -17.55 26.26
C LEU A 372 21.00 -18.64 27.24
N TRP A 373 20.46 -19.85 27.16
CA TRP A 373 20.84 -20.99 27.98
C TRP A 373 22.32 -21.34 27.85
N LYS A 374 22.83 -21.41 26.61
CA LYS A 374 24.26 -21.66 26.35
C LYS A 374 25.14 -20.55 26.94
N GLN A 375 24.74 -19.28 26.81
CA GLN A 375 25.49 -18.17 27.38
C GLN A 375 25.52 -18.22 28.91
N LEU A 376 24.36 -18.40 29.54
CA LEU A 376 24.23 -18.41 30.99
C LEU A 376 24.96 -19.59 31.65
N THR A 377 24.85 -20.79 31.08
CA THR A 377 25.50 -21.98 31.63
C THR A 377 27.03 -21.94 31.48
N VAL A 378 27.54 -21.33 30.40
CA VAL A 378 28.99 -21.07 30.25
C VAL A 378 29.45 -20.02 31.25
N ALA A 379 28.73 -18.90 31.35
CA ALA A 379 29.07 -17.82 32.28
C ALA A 379 29.09 -18.29 33.74
N ALA A 380 28.08 -19.07 34.16
CA ALA A 380 28.01 -19.61 35.52
C ALA A 380 29.19 -20.53 35.85
N ARG A 381 29.63 -21.36 34.90
CA ARG A 381 30.82 -22.22 35.04
C ARG A 381 32.11 -21.40 35.15
N ASP A 382 32.26 -20.41 34.29
CA ASP A 382 33.51 -19.63 34.19
C ASP A 382 33.67 -18.62 35.33
N GLN A 383 32.58 -18.31 36.04
CA GLN A 383 32.55 -17.41 37.20
C GLN A 383 32.54 -18.15 38.55
N VAL A 384 32.72 -19.48 38.55
CA VAL A 384 32.88 -20.23 39.80
C VAL A 384 34.13 -19.72 40.53
N PRO A 385 34.03 -19.37 41.83
CA PRO A 385 35.17 -18.89 42.60
C PRO A 385 36.21 -20.00 42.81
N ASP A 386 37.47 -19.64 43.06
CA ASP A 386 38.58 -20.59 43.27
C ASP A 386 38.33 -21.56 44.44
N GLU A 387 37.61 -21.09 45.48
CA GLU A 387 37.15 -21.91 46.61
C GLU A 387 35.61 -21.99 46.59
N PRO A 388 35.03 -22.89 45.77
CA PRO A 388 33.58 -23.03 45.68
C PRO A 388 32.99 -23.62 46.97
N GLN A 389 31.82 -23.12 47.35
CA GLN A 389 31.13 -23.50 48.59
C GLN A 389 29.66 -23.87 48.32
N GLY A 390 29.10 -24.68 49.22
CA GLY A 390 27.67 -24.96 49.30
C GLY A 390 27.36 -26.44 49.52
N GLU A 391 26.07 -26.81 49.52
CA GLU A 391 25.64 -28.20 49.72
C GLU A 391 25.74 -29.04 48.44
N PRO A 392 26.05 -30.35 48.55
CA PRO A 392 26.18 -31.23 47.40
C PRO A 392 24.91 -31.31 46.55
N VAL A 393 25.09 -31.41 45.22
CA VAL A 393 24.01 -31.54 44.24
C VAL A 393 23.84 -33.02 43.92
N VAL A 394 22.68 -33.59 44.26
CA VAL A 394 22.41 -35.03 44.08
C VAL A 394 22.18 -35.40 42.61
N ASP A 395 21.32 -34.64 41.92
CA ASP A 395 21.07 -34.77 40.48
C ASP A 395 21.18 -33.39 39.83
N LEU A 396 22.22 -33.21 39.02
CA LEU A 396 22.51 -31.94 38.37
C LEU A 396 21.48 -31.59 37.28
N VAL A 397 20.96 -32.59 36.56
CA VAL A 397 19.98 -32.36 35.49
C VAL A 397 18.67 -31.90 36.10
N ASP A 398 18.21 -32.57 37.16
CA ASP A 398 16.99 -32.17 37.85
C ASP A 398 17.13 -30.84 38.60
N ALA A 399 18.33 -30.50 39.10
CA ALA A 399 18.60 -29.20 39.68
C ALA A 399 18.63 -28.07 38.61
N LEU A 400 19.11 -28.34 37.40
CA LEU A 400 19.14 -27.39 36.29
C LEU A 400 17.77 -27.24 35.62
N ARG A 401 16.90 -28.26 35.67
CA ARG A 401 15.62 -28.30 34.95
C ARG A 401 14.71 -27.10 35.26
N PRO A 402 14.48 -26.66 36.51
CA PRO A 402 13.68 -25.46 36.78
C PRO A 402 14.26 -24.19 36.18
N LEU A 403 15.59 -24.09 36.07
CA LEU A 403 16.27 -22.95 35.45
C LEU A 403 16.13 -22.99 33.93
N ALA A 404 16.20 -24.19 33.33
CA ALA A 404 15.91 -24.37 31.91
C ALA A 404 14.45 -24.03 31.58
N ARG A 405 13.49 -24.38 32.47
CA ARG A 405 12.08 -23.99 32.33
C ARG A 405 11.89 -22.48 32.27
N GLU A 406 12.51 -21.74 33.19
CA GLU A 406 12.47 -20.27 33.17
C GLU A 406 13.06 -19.69 31.88
N VAL A 407 14.18 -20.24 31.41
CA VAL A 407 14.78 -19.81 30.13
C VAL A 407 13.86 -20.13 28.95
N ALA A 408 13.14 -21.25 28.98
CA ALA A 408 12.23 -21.67 27.91
C ALA A 408 11.02 -20.73 27.73
N LYS A 409 10.69 -19.88 28.72
CA LYS A 409 9.64 -18.85 28.59
C LYS A 409 9.96 -17.79 27.54
N VAL A 410 11.24 -17.64 27.17
CA VAL A 410 11.69 -16.69 26.14
C VAL A 410 11.39 -17.21 24.72
N ASP A 411 11.24 -18.53 24.55
CA ASP A 411 11.02 -19.10 23.23
C ASP A 411 9.66 -18.71 22.68
N GLY A 412 9.70 -18.17 21.47
CA GLY A 412 8.58 -17.64 20.72
C GLY A 412 9.09 -16.81 19.55
N TYR A 413 8.22 -16.55 18.59
CA TYR A 413 8.55 -15.74 17.42
C TYR A 413 8.29 -14.27 17.72
N ASP A 414 9.27 -13.43 17.41
CA ASP A 414 9.10 -11.99 17.46
C ASP A 414 8.24 -11.54 16.28
N LEU A 415 7.04 -11.08 16.59
CA LEU A 415 6.10 -10.58 15.60
C LEU A 415 5.86 -9.09 15.83
N TRP A 416 5.88 -8.34 14.72
CA TRP A 416 5.37 -6.98 14.72
C TRP A 416 3.87 -7.02 14.48
N LEU A 417 3.12 -6.56 15.47
CA LEU A 417 1.68 -6.41 15.37
C LEU A 417 1.29 -4.97 15.12
N ARG A 418 0.05 -4.80 14.64
CA ARG A 418 -0.57 -3.51 14.43
C ARG A 418 -1.98 -3.50 14.99
N SER A 419 -2.39 -2.32 15.45
CA SER A 419 -3.78 -2.08 15.83
C SER A 419 -4.67 -2.18 14.60
N PRO A 420 -5.86 -2.79 14.70
CA PRO A 420 -6.89 -2.68 13.68
C PRO A 420 -7.41 -1.25 13.50
N ALA A 421 -7.29 -0.41 14.54
CA ALA A 421 -7.68 1.00 14.51
C ALA A 421 -6.52 1.88 14.00
N ILE A 422 -6.86 2.86 13.15
CA ILE A 422 -5.96 3.90 12.68
C ILE A 422 -6.24 5.15 13.52
N ASP A 423 -5.73 5.16 14.75
CA ASP A 423 -6.09 6.11 15.80
C ASP A 423 -4.94 7.03 16.21
N GLN A 424 -3.71 6.78 15.74
CA GLN A 424 -2.61 7.71 15.95
C GLN A 424 -2.71 8.86 14.96
N THR A 425 -2.72 10.08 15.48
CA THR A 425 -2.69 11.32 14.70
C THR A 425 -1.48 12.16 15.06
N ARG A 426 -0.81 12.70 14.05
CA ARG A 426 0.26 13.69 14.23
C ARG A 426 0.13 14.80 13.18
N PRO A 427 0.60 16.03 13.46
CA PRO A 427 0.68 17.07 12.43
C PRO A 427 1.51 16.56 11.25
N ALA A 428 0.99 16.69 10.04
CA ALA A 428 1.75 16.38 8.84
C ALA A 428 2.65 17.58 8.51
N GLY A 429 3.95 17.36 8.36
CA GLY A 429 4.90 18.42 7.98
C GLY A 429 4.66 18.98 6.57
N ALA A 430 3.88 18.27 5.74
CA ALA A 430 3.47 18.68 4.40
C ALA A 430 2.09 18.11 4.08
N ARG A 431 1.32 18.80 3.24
CA ARG A 431 0.03 18.32 2.76
C ARG A 431 0.22 17.20 1.72
N LYS A 432 -0.31 16.00 2.00
CA LYS A 432 -0.18 14.83 1.11
C LYS A 432 -1.34 14.61 0.15
N CYS A 433 -2.45 15.34 0.31
CA CYS A 433 -3.62 15.21 -0.56
C CYS A 433 -4.23 16.56 -0.98
N TRP A 434 -4.83 16.60 -2.17
CA TRP A 434 -5.47 17.78 -2.72
C TRP A 434 -6.52 17.37 -3.76
N ALA A 435 -7.41 18.30 -4.13
CA ALA A 435 -8.43 18.09 -5.15
C ALA A 435 -8.24 19.10 -6.27
N VAL A 436 -8.30 18.63 -7.52
CA VAL A 436 -8.09 19.47 -8.71
C VAL A 436 -9.36 19.48 -9.55
N PRO A 437 -9.87 20.65 -9.97
CA PRO A 437 -11.01 20.73 -10.87
C PRO A 437 -10.64 20.15 -12.24
N LEU A 438 -11.58 19.40 -12.84
CA LEU A 438 -11.43 18.98 -14.21
C LEU A 438 -11.50 20.16 -15.18
N ARG A 439 -12.57 20.96 -15.05
CA ARG A 439 -12.78 22.20 -15.77
C ARG A 439 -12.96 23.33 -14.77
N ALA A 440 -12.15 24.37 -14.90
CA ALA A 440 -12.34 25.63 -14.20
C ALA A 440 -12.18 26.76 -15.24
N TRP A 441 -13.07 27.75 -15.22
CA TRP A 441 -13.05 28.86 -16.16
C TRP A 441 -12.07 29.95 -15.70
N ALA A 442 -11.30 30.51 -16.63
CA ALA A 442 -10.39 31.61 -16.33
C ALA A 442 -11.18 32.88 -15.92
N PRO A 443 -10.69 33.66 -14.94
CA PRO A 443 -11.30 34.94 -14.61
C PRO A 443 -11.15 35.97 -15.75
N ASP A 444 -12.28 36.39 -16.30
CA ASP A 444 -12.42 37.55 -17.18
C ASP A 444 -13.12 38.69 -16.42
N PRO A 445 -12.40 39.71 -15.91
CA PRO A 445 -12.99 40.84 -15.19
C PRO A 445 -13.70 41.85 -16.10
N GLU A 446 -13.39 41.84 -17.40
CA GLU A 446 -13.94 42.78 -18.39
C GLU A 446 -15.25 42.27 -19.01
N TRP A 447 -15.67 41.05 -18.67
CA TRP A 447 -16.90 40.48 -19.17
C TRP A 447 -18.14 41.30 -18.77
N ARG A 448 -19.03 41.47 -19.74
CA ARG A 448 -20.29 42.20 -19.63
C ARG A 448 -21.45 41.25 -19.85
N SER A 449 -22.52 41.43 -19.07
CA SER A 449 -23.78 40.71 -19.26
C SER A 449 -24.47 41.12 -20.57
N ALA A 450 -25.50 40.37 -20.96
CA ALA A 450 -26.24 40.58 -22.21
C ALA A 450 -26.88 41.99 -22.35
N ASP A 451 -27.11 42.69 -21.24
CA ASP A 451 -27.58 44.07 -21.15
C ASP A 451 -26.46 45.13 -21.20
N GLY A 452 -25.20 44.70 -21.32
CA GLY A 452 -24.01 45.56 -21.44
C GLY A 452 -23.38 46.00 -20.11
N ALA A 453 -23.94 45.57 -18.97
CA ALA A 453 -23.40 45.90 -17.66
C ALA A 453 -22.08 45.16 -17.40
N LEU A 454 -21.06 45.85 -16.87
CA LEU A 454 -19.80 45.24 -16.46
C LEU A 454 -20.03 44.44 -15.17
N GLN A 455 -19.83 43.13 -15.23
CA GLN A 455 -20.06 42.23 -14.09
C GLN A 455 -18.85 41.36 -13.74
N GLY A 456 -17.96 41.13 -14.70
CA GLY A 456 -16.93 40.09 -14.61
C GLY A 456 -17.53 38.68 -14.66
N SER A 457 -16.74 37.73 -15.12
CA SER A 457 -17.11 36.31 -15.29
C SER A 457 -17.39 35.57 -13.98
N HIS A 458 -16.93 36.07 -12.83
CA HIS A 458 -17.08 35.45 -11.52
C HIS A 458 -17.85 36.34 -10.55
N ASP A 459 -18.58 35.72 -9.62
CA ASP A 459 -19.28 36.44 -8.54
C ASP A 459 -18.37 36.78 -7.36
N ALA A 460 -18.92 37.46 -6.35
CA ALA A 460 -18.17 37.86 -5.15
C ALA A 460 -17.65 36.70 -4.30
N THR A 461 -18.17 35.47 -4.52
CA THR A 461 -17.70 34.24 -3.86
C THR A 461 -16.65 33.50 -4.69
N GLY A 462 -16.26 34.05 -5.85
CA GLY A 462 -15.32 33.43 -6.78
C GLY A 462 -15.93 32.28 -7.59
N ARG A 463 -17.26 32.17 -7.67
CA ARG A 463 -17.92 31.18 -8.54
C ARG A 463 -18.16 31.77 -9.92
N VAL A 464 -17.89 30.98 -10.96
CA VAL A 464 -18.17 31.39 -12.35
C VAL A 464 -19.67 31.60 -12.54
N ARG A 465 -20.02 32.68 -13.24
CA ARG A 465 -21.41 33.02 -13.56
C ARG A 465 -21.96 32.08 -14.63
N PRO A 466 -23.15 31.47 -14.44
CA PRO A 466 -23.74 30.56 -15.42
C PRO A 466 -23.93 31.20 -16.81
N GLU A 467 -24.20 32.50 -16.86
CA GLU A 467 -24.39 33.25 -18.11
C GLU A 467 -23.09 33.33 -18.92
N TYR A 468 -21.96 33.53 -18.23
CA TYR A 468 -20.63 33.53 -18.86
C TYR A 468 -20.32 32.15 -19.47
N VAL A 469 -20.58 31.08 -18.71
CA VAL A 469 -20.37 29.71 -19.18
C VAL A 469 -21.24 29.42 -20.41
N ALA A 470 -22.53 29.76 -20.37
CA ALA A 470 -23.44 29.55 -21.50
C ALA A 470 -23.00 30.30 -22.77
N GLU A 471 -22.41 31.49 -22.63
CA GLU A 471 -21.87 32.27 -23.75
C GLU A 471 -20.57 31.67 -24.31
N LYS A 472 -19.64 31.24 -23.45
CA LYS A 472 -18.29 30.81 -23.85
C LYS A 472 -18.19 29.33 -24.20
N LEU A 473 -19.02 28.46 -23.62
CA LEU A 473 -18.98 27.00 -23.81
C LEU A 473 -19.01 26.58 -25.29
N PRO A 474 -19.85 27.16 -26.18
CA PRO A 474 -19.83 26.83 -27.60
C PRO A 474 -18.49 27.08 -28.29
N ASN A 475 -17.68 28.01 -27.75
CA ASN A 475 -16.38 28.41 -28.28
C ASN A 475 -15.20 27.78 -27.53
N LEU A 476 -15.47 26.89 -26.56
CA LEU A 476 -14.41 26.21 -25.80
C LEU A 476 -13.54 25.32 -26.71
N TYR A 477 -14.12 24.79 -27.79
CA TYR A 477 -13.43 23.94 -28.74
C TYR A 477 -13.69 24.37 -30.18
N ASP A 478 -12.62 24.58 -30.95
CA ASP A 478 -12.66 24.65 -32.41
C ASP A 478 -12.25 23.29 -33.00
N GLY A 479 -13.22 22.56 -33.57
CA GLY A 479 -13.02 21.14 -33.89
C GLY A 479 -12.64 20.33 -32.64
N ASP A 480 -11.48 19.66 -32.67
CA ASP A 480 -10.90 18.92 -31.54
C ASP A 480 -9.89 19.74 -30.71
N THR A 481 -9.65 20.99 -31.10
CA THR A 481 -8.66 21.88 -30.47
C THR A 481 -9.31 22.67 -29.33
N LEU A 482 -8.76 22.55 -28.12
CA LEU A 482 -9.20 23.29 -26.94
C LEU A 482 -8.72 24.75 -27.02
N ASN A 483 -9.62 25.70 -26.79
CA ASN A 483 -9.26 27.08 -26.51
C ASN A 483 -8.91 27.24 -25.03
N ALA A 484 -7.68 26.86 -24.67
CA ALA A 484 -7.21 26.82 -23.28
C ALA A 484 -7.22 28.19 -22.59
N ALA A 485 -7.22 29.30 -23.34
CA ALA A 485 -7.27 30.65 -22.77
C ALA A 485 -8.58 30.96 -22.01
N LEU A 486 -9.63 30.16 -22.25
CA LEU A 486 -10.90 30.29 -21.54
C LEU A 486 -10.91 29.53 -20.20
N LEU A 487 -9.93 28.67 -19.96
CA LEU A 487 -9.86 27.84 -18.76
C LEU A 487 -8.71 28.28 -17.85
N ASP A 488 -8.87 28.00 -16.56
CA ASP A 488 -7.79 28.10 -15.60
C ASP A 488 -6.63 27.18 -16.06
N PRO A 489 -5.39 27.70 -16.17
CA PRO A 489 -4.27 26.92 -16.68
C PRO A 489 -3.91 25.72 -15.80
N ASP A 490 -4.36 25.68 -14.54
CA ASP A 490 -4.08 24.60 -13.60
C ASP A 490 -5.21 23.56 -13.50
N CYS A 491 -6.31 23.72 -14.26
CA CYS A 491 -7.32 22.66 -14.36
C CYS A 491 -6.87 21.50 -15.27
N ILE A 492 -7.46 20.31 -15.08
CA ILE A 492 -7.02 19.09 -15.77
C ILE A 492 -7.24 19.18 -17.29
N GLU A 493 -8.35 19.75 -17.74
CA GLU A 493 -8.67 19.86 -19.17
C GLU A 493 -7.70 20.81 -19.91
N ALA A 494 -7.30 21.92 -19.29
CA ALA A 494 -6.31 22.85 -19.84
C ALA A 494 -4.89 22.25 -19.90
N ARG A 495 -4.61 21.24 -19.07
CA ARG A 495 -3.33 20.52 -19.01
C ARG A 495 -3.35 19.22 -19.82
N ASP A 496 -4.02 19.20 -20.97
CA ASP A 496 -4.11 18.05 -21.87
C ASP A 496 -4.59 16.76 -21.18
N TRP A 497 -5.56 16.91 -20.27
CA TRP A 497 -6.16 15.80 -19.51
C TRP A 497 -5.14 15.05 -18.64
N ASN A 498 -4.03 15.69 -18.26
CA ASN A 498 -2.99 15.07 -17.45
C ASN A 498 -3.51 14.74 -16.05
N LEU A 499 -3.24 13.54 -15.57
CA LEU A 499 -3.65 13.03 -14.27
C LEU A 499 -2.44 12.67 -13.39
N SER A 500 -1.26 13.21 -13.68
CA SER A 500 -0.09 13.03 -12.82
C SER A 500 -0.22 13.87 -11.55
N ALA A 501 -0.16 13.24 -10.39
CA ALA A 501 -0.26 13.95 -9.10
C ALA A 501 0.79 15.07 -8.99
N GLY A 502 2.03 14.80 -9.40
CA GLY A 502 3.12 15.78 -9.32
C GLY A 502 2.87 17.09 -10.09
N GLN A 503 2.01 17.07 -11.10
CA GLN A 503 1.64 18.25 -11.89
C GLN A 503 0.82 19.27 -11.10
N TYR A 504 0.08 18.81 -10.10
CA TYR A 504 -0.90 19.60 -9.34
C TYR A 504 -0.54 19.72 -7.85
N LYS A 505 0.62 19.18 -7.46
CA LYS A 505 1.05 19.17 -6.06
C LYS A 505 1.12 20.62 -5.55
N PRO A 506 0.40 20.96 -4.48
CA PRO A 506 0.47 22.29 -3.89
C PRO A 506 1.90 22.62 -3.46
N PHE A 507 2.30 23.88 -3.64
CA PHE A 507 3.58 24.37 -3.13
C PHE A 507 3.58 24.33 -1.60
N ASP A 508 4.61 23.72 -1.04
CA ASP A 508 4.84 23.70 0.39
C ASP A 508 5.78 24.84 0.77
N PHE A 509 5.22 25.92 1.31
CA PHE A 509 5.99 27.07 1.78
C PHE A 509 6.73 26.79 3.10
N ALA A 510 6.38 25.73 3.84
CA ALA A 510 7.02 25.40 5.11
C ALA A 510 8.38 24.73 4.93
N ALA A 511 8.62 24.07 3.79
CA ALA A 511 9.91 23.47 3.45
C ALA A 511 10.95 24.51 2.95
N MET A 512 10.55 25.76 2.75
CA MET A 512 11.47 26.86 2.43
C MET A 512 12.12 27.42 3.70
N ASP A 513 12.88 26.58 4.40
CA ASP A 513 14.01 27.03 5.22
C ASP A 513 15.17 27.44 4.29
N SER A 514 14.89 28.30 3.30
CA SER A 514 15.93 28.99 2.56
C SER A 514 16.27 30.27 3.31
N GLU A 515 17.55 30.55 3.51
CA GLU A 515 18.06 31.85 4.01
C GLU A 515 17.55 33.07 3.20
N VAL A 516 16.93 32.82 2.04
CA VAL A 516 16.39 33.80 1.11
C VAL A 516 14.87 33.91 1.31
N SER A 517 14.40 35.09 1.72
CA SER A 517 12.97 35.35 1.90
C SER A 517 12.17 35.20 0.60
N VAL A 518 10.88 34.86 0.71
CA VAL A 518 9.93 34.79 -0.43
C VAL A 518 9.97 36.07 -1.27
N THR A 519 10.14 37.24 -0.64
CA THR A 519 10.28 38.53 -1.33
C THR A 519 11.50 38.57 -2.26
N ALA A 520 12.62 38.03 -1.82
CA ALA A 520 13.85 38.00 -2.61
C ALA A 520 13.74 37.05 -3.82
N LEU A 521 13.04 35.92 -3.68
CA LEU A 521 12.72 35.04 -4.82
C LEU A 521 11.78 35.71 -5.83
N ILE A 522 10.78 36.45 -5.35
CA ILE A 522 9.89 37.25 -6.22
C ILE A 522 10.70 38.31 -6.98
N ASP A 523 11.64 38.99 -6.31
CA ASP A 523 12.49 39.98 -6.95
C ASP A 523 13.45 39.36 -7.97
N GLU A 524 13.98 38.18 -7.69
CA GLU A 524 14.82 37.41 -8.62
C GLU A 524 14.03 36.96 -9.86
N LEU A 525 12.81 36.44 -9.66
CA LEU A 525 11.91 36.09 -10.77
C LEU A 525 11.57 37.32 -11.62
N ARG A 526 11.31 38.47 -11.00
CA ARG A 526 11.08 39.75 -11.72
C ARG A 526 12.32 40.24 -12.46
N GLN A 527 13.53 39.94 -12.00
CA GLN A 527 14.75 40.24 -12.74
C GLN A 527 14.92 39.32 -13.94
N LEU A 528 14.63 38.03 -13.76
CA LEU A 528 14.63 37.03 -14.85
C LEU A 528 13.62 37.37 -15.93
N GLU A 529 12.39 37.72 -15.55
CA GLU A 529 11.33 38.16 -16.47
C GLU A 529 11.78 39.37 -17.30
N ARG A 530 12.34 40.40 -16.65
CA ARG A 530 12.90 41.57 -17.34
C ARG A 530 14.02 41.20 -18.31
N GLY A 531 14.92 40.29 -17.92
CA GLY A 531 15.99 39.81 -18.79
C GLY A 531 15.46 39.06 -20.02
N ILE A 532 14.38 38.28 -19.86
CA ILE A 532 13.71 37.60 -20.98
C ILE A 532 13.05 38.62 -21.91
N LEU A 533 12.33 39.60 -21.36
CA LEU A 533 11.69 40.67 -22.14
C LEU A 533 12.72 41.50 -22.93
N ASP A 534 13.80 41.93 -22.29
CA ASP A 534 14.90 42.64 -22.95
C ASP A 534 15.54 41.80 -24.07
N GLY A 535 15.64 40.48 -23.87
CA GLY A 535 16.14 39.54 -24.87
C GLY A 535 15.21 39.41 -26.07
N LEU A 536 13.90 39.35 -25.82
CA LEU A 536 12.87 39.32 -26.86
C LEU A 536 12.83 40.62 -27.66
N ASP A 537 12.95 41.78 -27.01
CA ASP A 537 13.00 43.09 -27.65
C ASP A 537 14.23 43.23 -28.57
N ARG A 538 15.40 42.72 -28.14
CA ARG A 538 16.60 42.66 -28.98
C ARG A 538 16.42 41.75 -30.19
N LEU A 539 15.81 40.58 -29.99
CA LEU A 539 15.47 39.65 -31.06
C LEU A 539 14.53 40.31 -32.08
N GLN A 540 13.51 41.01 -31.60
CA GLN A 540 12.58 41.75 -32.45
C GLN A 540 13.28 42.87 -33.22
N ALA A 541 14.15 43.66 -32.58
CA ALA A 541 14.95 44.69 -33.24
C ALA A 541 15.89 44.12 -34.32
N MET A 542 16.49 42.94 -34.08
CA MET A 542 17.31 42.24 -35.08
C MET A 542 16.48 41.75 -36.27
N VAL A 543 15.28 41.21 -36.03
CA VAL A 543 14.38 40.75 -37.09
C VAL A 543 13.82 41.90 -37.92
N GLU A 544 13.57 43.05 -37.29
CA GLU A 544 13.11 44.29 -37.95
C GLU A 544 14.23 45.06 -38.66
N GLY A 545 15.49 44.60 -38.57
CA GLY A 545 16.64 45.25 -39.22
C GLY A 545 17.04 46.59 -38.59
N ARG A 546 16.73 46.80 -37.31
CA ARG A 546 16.97 48.04 -36.55
C ARG A 546 18.18 47.96 -35.60
N ALA A 547 18.98 46.90 -35.68
CA ALA A 547 20.12 46.65 -34.80
C ALA A 547 21.40 47.36 -35.26
#